data_AF-A0AAV6THY9-F1
#
_entry.id   AF-A0AAV6THY9-F1
#
_cell.length_a   1.000
_cell.length_b   1.000
_cell.length_c   1.000
_cell.angle_alpha   90.00
_cell.angle_beta   90.00
_cell.angle_gamma   90.00
#
_symmetry.space_group_name_H-M   'P 1'
#
loop_
_entity.id
_entity.type
_entity.pdbx_description
1 polymer ?
#
loop_
_entity_poly.entity_id
_entity_poly.type
_entity_poly.pdbx_seq_one_letter_code
_entity_poly.pdbx_strand_id
1 'polypeptide(L)'
;VHQNTLERMAKTFPKSLVFLLVCSLHSTTGQDDDQRVVVRTNYGRIRGRVRQTDTGARVNEFLGIPYAAAPVGDLRFKGAKDPPNFKGTYEADKMPPACLQYSEQPLPCFDLDLDPSQSENSLQ
;
A
#
# COMPACT_ATOMS: atom_id res chain seq x y z
N VAL A 1 1.00 68.10 11.42
CA VAL A 1 0.72 67.41 10.13
C VAL A 1 1.84 66.39 9.81
N HIS A 2 2.23 65.52 10.75
CA HIS A 2 3.44 64.69 10.52
C HIS A 2 3.48 63.31 11.20
N GLN A 3 2.34 62.71 11.56
CA GLN A 3 2.32 61.36 12.15
C GLN A 3 1.42 60.34 11.42
N ASN A 4 0.80 60.70 10.29
CA ASN A 4 -0.15 59.81 9.59
C ASN A 4 0.44 59.08 8.36
N THR A 5 1.75 59.13 8.14
CA THR A 5 2.36 58.61 6.91
C THR A 5 3.00 57.22 7.07
N LEU A 6 3.43 56.81 8.27
CA LEU A 6 4.11 55.53 8.49
C LEU A 6 3.15 54.34 8.72
N GLU A 7 1.93 54.58 9.20
CA GLU A 7 0.87 53.57 9.38
C GLU A 7 0.27 53.05 8.05
N ARG A 8 0.56 53.73 6.93
CA ARG A 8 0.02 53.36 5.60
C ARG A 8 0.92 52.42 4.80
N MET A 9 2.19 52.22 5.19
CA MET A 9 3.09 51.33 4.44
C MET A 9 3.03 49.84 4.85
N ALA A 10 2.30 49.49 5.91
CA ALA A 10 2.16 48.10 6.36
C ALA A 10 0.85 47.42 5.91
N LYS A 11 -0.02 48.11 5.17
CA LYS A 11 -1.42 47.68 4.94
C LYS A 11 -1.78 47.35 3.49
N THR A 12 -0.79 47.10 2.62
CA THR A 12 -1.07 46.65 1.25
C THR A 12 -0.10 45.58 0.78
N PHE A 13 0.08 44.51 1.57
CA PHE A 13 0.62 43.28 1.02
C PHE A 13 -0.54 42.52 0.35
N PRO A 14 -0.47 42.25 -0.97
CA PRO A 14 -1.56 41.62 -1.68
C PRO A 14 -1.78 40.23 -1.12
N LYS A 15 -3.01 39.92 -0.67
CA LYS A 15 -3.43 38.59 -0.18
C LYS A 15 -3.09 37.45 -1.17
N SER A 16 -2.86 37.80 -2.44
CA SER A 16 -2.38 36.92 -3.51
C SER A 16 -0.98 36.34 -3.26
N LEU A 17 -0.07 37.07 -2.61
CA LEU A 17 1.31 36.62 -2.41
C LEU A 17 1.41 35.59 -1.27
N VAL A 18 0.57 35.74 -0.24
CA VAL A 18 0.44 34.76 0.86
C VAL A 18 -0.24 33.48 0.37
N PHE A 19 -1.23 33.59 -0.52
CA PHE A 19 -1.92 32.43 -1.10
C PHE A 19 -0.99 31.55 -1.96
N LEU A 20 -0.11 32.17 -2.76
CA LEU A 20 0.86 31.45 -3.59
C LEU A 20 1.89 30.66 -2.75
N LEU A 21 2.33 31.22 -1.62
CA LEU A 21 3.32 30.59 -0.74
C LEU A 21 2.73 29.39 0.04
N VAL A 22 1.42 29.41 0.34
CA VAL A 22 0.68 28.31 0.97
C VAL A 22 0.39 27.17 -0.02
N CYS A 23 0.17 27.47 -1.30
CA CYS A 23 -0.01 26.43 -2.33
C CYS A 23 1.27 25.62 -2.60
N SER A 24 2.46 26.23 -2.49
CA SER A 24 3.73 25.52 -2.68
C SER A 24 4.06 24.50 -1.58
N LEU A 25 3.38 24.57 -0.42
CA LEU A 25 3.53 23.62 0.69
C LEU A 25 2.57 22.43 0.59
N HIS A 26 1.50 22.54 -0.21
CA HIS A 26 0.53 21.47 -0.44
C HIS A 26 0.78 20.85 -1.81
N SER A 27 1.96 20.25 -2.00
CA SER A 27 2.16 19.32 -3.11
C SER A 27 1.26 18.12 -2.88
N THR A 28 0.07 18.13 -3.45
CA THR A 28 -0.79 16.95 -3.50
C THR A 28 -0.07 15.90 -4.35
N THR A 29 0.46 14.86 -3.72
CA THR A 29 0.87 13.65 -4.42
C THR A 29 -0.37 13.06 -5.07
N GLY A 30 -0.55 13.31 -6.37
CA GLY A 30 -1.55 12.60 -7.16
C GLY A 30 -1.15 11.13 -7.21
N GLN A 31 -1.74 10.30 -6.37
CA GLN A 31 -1.64 8.87 -6.53
C GLN A 31 -2.47 8.49 -7.76
N ASP A 32 -1.79 7.79 -8.66
CA ASP A 32 -2.25 7.18 -9.90
C ASP A 32 -3.46 6.25 -9.67
N ASP A 33 -4.67 6.84 -9.64
CA ASP A 33 -5.93 6.13 -9.40
C ASP A 33 -6.27 5.18 -10.57
N ASP A 34 -5.76 5.43 -11.78
CA ASP A 34 -5.94 4.56 -12.97
C ASP A 34 -5.29 3.18 -12.81
N GLN A 35 -4.31 3.04 -11.90
CA GLN A 35 -3.61 1.77 -11.67
C GLN A 35 -4.16 0.97 -10.47
N ARG A 36 -5.27 1.38 -9.85
CA ARG A 36 -5.86 0.67 -8.71
C ARG A 36 -7.19 0.03 -9.07
N VAL A 37 -7.38 -1.23 -8.67
CA VAL A 37 -8.61 -1.99 -8.96
C VAL A 37 -9.19 -2.51 -7.64
N VAL A 38 -10.47 -2.22 -7.37
CA VAL A 38 -11.15 -2.67 -6.16
C VAL A 38 -12.25 -3.68 -6.47
N VAL A 39 -12.22 -4.82 -5.79
CA VAL A 39 -13.22 -5.90 -5.93
C VAL A 39 -13.79 -6.26 -4.56
N ARG A 40 -15.04 -6.72 -4.53
CA ARG A 40 -15.72 -7.21 -3.32
C ARG A 40 -15.71 -8.74 -3.30
N THR A 41 -15.22 -9.33 -2.21
CA THR A 41 -15.24 -10.77 -1.93
C THR A 41 -16.26 -11.09 -0.85
N ASN A 42 -16.40 -12.37 -0.50
CA ASN A 42 -17.22 -12.80 0.64
C ASN A 42 -16.69 -12.31 1.99
N TYR A 43 -15.40 -11.95 2.07
CA TYR A 43 -14.71 -11.56 3.30
C TYR A 43 -14.42 -10.05 3.40
N GLY A 44 -14.70 -9.26 2.35
CA GLY A 44 -14.54 -7.81 2.38
C GLY A 44 -14.14 -7.21 1.03
N ARG A 45 -13.69 -5.96 1.03
CA ARG A 45 -13.15 -5.32 -0.18
C ARG A 45 -11.65 -5.57 -0.25
N ILE A 46 -11.14 -5.80 -1.45
CA ILE A 46 -9.71 -5.92 -1.74
C ILE A 46 -9.32 -4.90 -2.82
N ARG A 47 -8.11 -4.36 -2.75
CA ARG A 47 -7.54 -3.45 -3.74
C ARG A 47 -6.27 -4.06 -4.32
N GLY A 48 -6.30 -4.37 -5.61
CA GLY A 48 -5.14 -4.79 -6.39
C GLY A 48 -4.60 -3.64 -7.26
N ARG A 49 -3.75 -4.00 -8.22
CA ARG A 49 -3.15 -3.07 -9.17
C ARG A 49 -3.33 -3.52 -10.61
N VAL A 50 -3.28 -2.58 -11.55
CA VAL A 50 -3.11 -2.92 -12.97
C VAL A 50 -1.61 -3.12 -13.22
N ARG A 51 -1.21 -4.27 -13.76
CA ARG A 51 0.16 -4.59 -14.14
C ARG A 51 0.24 -4.81 -15.64
N GLN A 52 1.32 -4.34 -16.28
CA GLN A 52 1.64 -4.72 -17.64
C GLN A 52 2.51 -5.98 -17.63
N THR A 53 2.14 -6.98 -18.42
CA THR A 53 2.93 -8.20 -18.62
C THR A 53 4.13 -7.92 -19.51
N ASP A 54 5.07 -8.85 -19.55
CA ASP A 54 6.28 -8.75 -20.40
C ASP A 54 5.92 -8.74 -21.90
N THR A 55 4.72 -9.23 -22.24
CA THR A 55 4.14 -9.17 -23.60
C THR A 55 3.38 -7.87 -23.89
N GLY A 56 3.31 -6.94 -22.95
CA GLY A 56 2.65 -5.64 -23.10
C GLY A 56 1.15 -5.63 -22.75
N ALA A 57 0.56 -6.76 -22.36
CA ALA A 57 -0.85 -6.84 -21.99
C ALA A 57 -1.10 -6.24 -20.59
N ARG A 58 -2.20 -5.51 -20.40
CA ARG A 58 -2.63 -5.02 -19.07
C ARG A 58 -3.47 -6.09 -18.38
N VAL A 59 -3.12 -6.42 -17.15
CA VAL A 59 -3.84 -7.38 -16.30
C VAL A 59 -4.18 -6.76 -14.95
N ASN A 60 -5.31 -7.15 -14.37
CA ASN A 60 -5.64 -6.81 -13.00
C ASN A 60 -4.99 -7.85 -12.09
N GLU A 61 -4.04 -7.41 -11.26
CA GLU A 61 -3.25 -8.25 -10.38
C GLU A 61 -3.69 -8.05 -8.93
N PHE A 62 -4.01 -9.15 -8.24
CA PHE A 62 -4.32 -9.18 -6.82
C PHE A 62 -3.41 -10.21 -6.15
N LEU A 63 -2.53 -9.76 -5.26
CA LEU A 63 -1.52 -10.59 -4.60
C LEU A 63 -1.76 -10.65 -3.09
N GLY A 64 -1.43 -11.79 -2.48
CA GLY A 64 -1.41 -11.93 -1.03
C GLY A 64 -2.78 -11.81 -0.36
N ILE A 65 -3.83 -12.37 -0.97
CA ILE A 65 -5.19 -12.32 -0.44
C ILE A 65 -5.39 -13.46 0.56
N PRO A 66 -5.50 -13.20 1.87
CA PRO A 66 -5.66 -14.25 2.86
C PRO A 66 -6.94 -15.06 2.59
N TYR A 67 -6.76 -16.36 2.33
CA TYR A 67 -7.85 -17.31 2.08
C TYR A 67 -8.12 -18.23 3.29
N ALA A 68 -7.31 -18.16 4.34
CA ALA A 68 -7.49 -18.86 5.59
C ALA A 68 -6.88 -18.07 6.76
N ALA A 69 -7.27 -18.40 7.99
CA ALA A 69 -6.61 -17.91 9.19
C ALA A 69 -5.18 -18.45 9.28
N ALA A 70 -4.24 -17.61 9.77
CA ALA A 70 -2.84 -17.98 9.93
C ALA A 70 -2.69 -19.27 10.77
N PRO A 71 -1.98 -20.31 10.29
CA PRO A 71 -1.88 -21.61 10.95
C PRO A 71 -0.81 -21.60 12.06
N VAL A 72 -0.77 -20.52 12.85
CA VAL A 72 0.21 -20.27 13.90
C VAL A 72 -0.32 -20.65 15.28
N GLY A 73 0.57 -20.91 16.24
CA GLY A 73 0.20 -21.23 17.62
C GLY A 73 -0.73 -22.44 17.71
N ASP A 74 -1.89 -22.26 18.36
CA ASP A 74 -2.88 -23.33 18.55
C ASP A 74 -3.52 -23.84 17.26
N LEU A 75 -3.38 -23.13 16.14
CA LEU A 75 -3.88 -23.57 14.83
C LEU A 75 -2.87 -24.44 14.07
N ARG A 76 -1.64 -24.55 14.57
CA ARG A 76 -0.62 -25.40 13.97
C ARG A 76 -1.10 -26.85 13.93
N PHE A 77 -0.91 -27.50 12.78
CA PHE A 77 -1.34 -28.88 12.51
C PHE A 77 -2.86 -29.14 12.54
N LYS A 78 -3.69 -28.11 12.64
CA LYS A 78 -5.15 -28.22 12.51
C LYS A 78 -5.57 -27.96 11.06
N GLY A 79 -6.78 -28.40 10.72
CA GLY A 79 -7.39 -28.03 9.45
C GLY A 79 -7.56 -26.51 9.32
N ALA A 80 -7.43 -26.00 8.10
CA ALA A 80 -7.56 -24.58 7.80
C ALA A 80 -8.91 -24.03 8.31
N LYS A 81 -8.87 -22.78 8.78
CA LYS A 81 -10.04 -22.03 9.22
C LYS A 81 -10.25 -20.84 8.32
N ASP A 82 -11.49 -20.37 8.21
CA ASP A 82 -11.82 -19.20 7.38
C ASP A 82 -10.99 -17.97 7.79
N PRO A 83 -10.63 -17.10 6.84
CA PRO A 83 -9.89 -15.89 7.12
C PRO A 83 -10.76 -14.89 7.89
N PRO A 84 -10.17 -13.97 8.66
CA PRO A 84 -10.91 -12.87 9.26
C PRO A 84 -11.47 -11.96 8.17
N ASN A 85 -12.67 -11.43 8.39
CA ASN A 85 -13.22 -10.40 7.50
C ASN A 85 -12.31 -9.15 7.46
N PHE A 86 -12.14 -8.58 6.28
CA PHE A 86 -11.34 -7.39 6.07
C PHE A 86 -12.01 -6.17 6.67
N LYS A 87 -11.27 -5.46 7.53
CA LYS A 87 -11.68 -4.14 8.01
C LYS A 87 -11.35 -3.13 6.91
N GLY A 88 -12.38 -2.54 6.30
CA GLY A 88 -12.20 -1.61 5.18
C GLY A 88 -11.83 -2.32 3.88
N THR A 89 -10.83 -1.80 3.18
CA THR A 89 -10.30 -2.39 1.93
C THR A 89 -8.91 -2.94 2.20
N TYR A 90 -8.71 -4.23 1.97
CA TYR A 90 -7.42 -4.91 2.10
C TYR A 90 -6.53 -4.63 0.88
N GLU A 91 -5.25 -4.28 1.11
CA GLU A 91 -4.29 -4.07 0.01
C GLU A 91 -3.73 -5.41 -0.45
N ALA A 92 -3.98 -5.74 -1.72
CA ALA A 92 -3.61 -6.98 -2.37
C ALA A 92 -2.61 -6.69 -3.51
N ASP A 93 -1.50 -6.01 -3.21
CA ASP A 93 -0.52 -5.54 -4.20
C ASP A 93 0.92 -6.03 -3.94
N LYS A 94 1.11 -6.92 -2.94
CA LYS A 94 2.40 -7.47 -2.52
C LYS A 94 2.39 -8.99 -2.50
N MET A 95 3.51 -9.58 -2.87
CA MET A 95 3.72 -11.03 -2.76
C MET A 95 3.74 -11.43 -1.28
N PRO A 96 2.93 -12.42 -0.85
CA PRO A 96 2.97 -12.92 0.51
C PRO A 96 4.25 -13.74 0.76
N PRO A 97 4.63 -13.96 2.04
CA PRO A 97 5.71 -14.88 2.39
C PRO A 97 5.44 -16.30 1.86
N ALA A 98 6.48 -17.01 1.44
CA ALA A 98 6.38 -18.43 1.11
C ALA A 98 6.12 -19.27 2.37
N CYS A 99 5.62 -20.49 2.23
CA CYS A 99 5.49 -21.43 3.35
C CYS A 99 6.86 -21.81 3.90
N LEU A 100 6.97 -22.03 5.22
CA LEU A 100 8.15 -22.69 5.81
C LEU A 100 8.38 -24.06 5.19
N GLN A 101 9.55 -24.23 4.56
CA GLN A 101 10.04 -25.43 3.91
C GLN A 101 11.54 -25.54 4.11
N TYR A 102 12.05 -26.76 4.03
CA TYR A 102 13.49 -26.98 4.07
C TYR A 102 14.13 -26.45 2.79
N SER A 103 15.11 -25.54 2.92
CA SER A 103 15.96 -25.11 1.81
C SER A 103 17.25 -25.93 1.80
N GLU A 104 17.57 -26.60 0.69
CA GLU A 104 18.83 -27.36 0.58
C GLU A 104 20.08 -26.46 0.52
N GLN A 105 19.92 -25.14 0.38
CA GLN A 105 21.03 -24.22 0.30
C GLN A 105 21.63 -23.91 1.68
N PRO A 106 22.94 -24.15 1.89
CA PRO A 106 23.58 -24.04 3.20
C PRO A 106 23.85 -22.59 3.64
N LEU A 107 23.50 -21.57 2.84
CA LEU A 107 23.79 -20.16 3.14
C LEU A 107 22.55 -19.26 2.94
N PRO A 108 22.12 -18.53 3.98
CA PRO A 108 20.91 -17.70 3.97
C PRO A 108 21.00 -16.41 3.13
N CYS A 109 22.10 -16.18 2.42
CA CYS A 109 22.36 -14.97 1.64
C CYS A 109 22.39 -15.18 0.11
N PHE A 110 22.10 -16.39 -0.36
CA PHE A 110 21.97 -16.73 -1.79
C PHE A 110 20.55 -17.19 -2.19
N ASP A 111 19.56 -16.99 -1.32
CA ASP A 111 18.20 -16.78 -1.79
C ASP A 111 18.21 -15.46 -2.58
N LEU A 112 18.45 -15.56 -3.89
CA LEU A 112 18.30 -14.45 -4.82
C LEU A 112 16.97 -13.77 -4.47
N ASP A 113 16.95 -12.43 -4.41
CA ASP A 113 15.87 -11.55 -3.94
C ASP A 113 14.49 -11.70 -4.66
N LEU A 114 14.26 -12.84 -5.31
CA LEU A 114 13.08 -13.27 -6.04
C LEU A 114 12.10 -14.10 -5.18
N ASP A 115 12.57 -14.78 -4.12
CA ASP A 115 11.68 -15.56 -3.26
C ASP A 115 11.22 -14.75 -2.02
N PRO A 116 9.91 -14.67 -1.75
CA PRO A 116 9.42 -13.98 -0.58
C PRO A 116 9.86 -14.75 0.67
N SER A 117 10.37 -14.05 1.68
CA SER A 117 10.84 -14.62 2.95
C SER A 117 9.86 -15.67 3.49
N GLN A 118 10.35 -16.84 3.91
CA GLN A 118 9.46 -17.91 4.38
C GLN A 118 8.80 -17.57 5.73
N SER A 119 7.55 -17.99 5.93
CA SER A 119 6.78 -17.78 7.15
C SER A 119 5.83 -18.93 7.45
N GLU A 120 5.38 -19.05 8.70
CA GLU A 120 4.20 -19.88 9.03
C GLU A 120 2.91 -19.20 8.58
N ASN A 121 2.91 -17.87 8.47
CA ASN A 121 1.78 -17.08 8.01
C ASN A 121 1.80 -16.90 6.50
N SER A 122 1.53 -17.98 5.76
CA SER A 122 1.65 -18.02 4.29
C SER A 122 0.35 -18.43 3.57
N LEU A 123 -0.78 -18.47 4.29
CA LEU A 123 -2.10 -18.75 3.71
C LEU A 123 -2.73 -17.48 3.11
N GLN A 124 -2.17 -17.02 1.98
CA GLN A 124 -2.51 -15.79 1.24
C GLN A 124 -2.48 -15.99 -0.28
#